data_AF-A0A0D0DC89-F1
#
_entry.id   AF-A0A0D0DC89-F1
#
_cell.length_a   1.000
_cell.length_b   1.000
_cell.length_c   1.000
_cell.angle_alpha   90.00
_cell.angle_beta   90.00
_cell.angle_gamma   90.00
#
_symmetry.space_group_name_H-M   'P 1'
#
loop_
_entity.id
_entity.type
_entity.pdbx_description
1 polymer ?
#
loop_
_entity_poly.entity_id
_entity_poly.type
_entity_poly.pdbx_seq_one_letter_code
_entity_poly.pdbx_strand_id
1 'polypeptide(L)'
;MVVDNPTGSAYPNICFWTQTKFNEWSNSPGAHTDKNWKMSFLEDTNSATMFRDTIKAIRKGMCTGWMELVSTGMAPKSWSKACASTRVLFHSMMEKSFPIFKLTHNGWKLDHLCANYYPGWVRNNSNKAGEWLTNKAMKTED
;
A
#
# COMPACT_ATOMS: atom_id res chain seq x y z
N MET A 1 21.79 -4.07 -9.76
CA MET A 1 21.17 -2.74 -9.65
C MET A 1 20.00 -2.73 -10.63
N VAL A 2 18.77 -2.73 -10.13
CA VAL A 2 17.59 -2.53 -11.00
C VAL A 2 17.60 -1.04 -11.33
N VAL A 3 17.80 -0.72 -12.60
CA VAL A 3 17.68 0.66 -13.09
C VAL A 3 16.24 1.07 -12.85
N ASP A 4 16.00 2.02 -11.95
CA ASP A 4 14.70 2.66 -11.85
C ASP A 4 14.31 3.15 -13.25
N ASN A 5 13.15 2.74 -13.76
CA ASN A 5 12.59 3.28 -15.00
C ASN A 5 11.74 4.49 -14.61
N PRO A 6 12.29 5.72 -14.54
CA PRO A 6 11.55 6.88 -14.06
C PRO A 6 10.34 7.20 -14.93
N THR A 7 10.37 6.81 -16.21
CA THR A 7 9.33 7.10 -17.19
C THR A 7 8.25 6.02 -17.26
N GLY A 8 8.53 4.80 -16.77
CA GLY A 8 7.61 3.66 -16.89
C GLY A 8 7.44 3.15 -18.32
N SER A 9 8.35 3.52 -19.24
CA SER A 9 8.27 3.21 -20.68
C SER A 9 8.21 1.71 -21.00
N ALA A 10 8.75 0.85 -20.12
CA ALA A 10 8.68 -0.60 -20.25
C ALA A 10 7.28 -1.17 -19.94
N TYR A 11 6.40 -0.36 -19.35
CA TYR A 11 5.07 -0.73 -18.90
C TYR A 11 4.03 0.22 -19.49
N PRO A 12 3.83 0.23 -20.83
CA PRO A 12 2.95 1.18 -21.50
C PRO A 12 1.48 1.08 -21.05
N ASN A 13 1.08 -0.07 -20.47
CA ASN A 13 -0.27 -0.31 -19.97
C ASN A 13 -0.51 0.20 -18.53
N ILE A 14 0.51 0.75 -17.86
CA ILE A 14 0.40 1.27 -16.50
C ILE A 14 0.21 2.79 -16.58
N CYS A 15 -1.03 3.27 -16.42
CA CYS A 15 -1.37 4.68 -16.54
C CYS A 15 -0.79 5.49 -15.38
N PHE A 16 -0.85 4.93 -14.17
CA PHE A 16 -0.49 5.57 -12.92
C PHE A 16 0.90 5.14 -12.44
N TRP A 17 1.89 5.23 -13.34
CA TRP A 17 3.29 4.97 -12.99
C TRP A 17 3.79 5.88 -11.87
N THR A 18 3.37 7.15 -11.84
CA THR A 18 3.72 8.13 -10.81
C THR A 18 2.48 8.60 -10.04
N GLN A 19 2.68 9.03 -8.78
CA GLN A 19 1.60 9.58 -7.97
C GLN A 19 1.00 10.85 -8.60
N THR A 20 1.83 11.65 -9.27
CA THR A 20 1.40 12.86 -9.98
C THR A 20 0.34 12.54 -11.04
N LYS A 21 0.58 11.53 -11.90
CA LYS A 21 -0.40 11.12 -12.92
C LYS A 21 -1.71 10.66 -12.29
N PHE A 22 -1.66 9.91 -11.19
CA PHE A 22 -2.87 9.51 -10.47
C PHE A 22 -3.61 10.71 -9.89
N ASN A 23 -2.91 11.65 -9.25
CA ASN A 23 -3.52 12.83 -8.65
C ASN A 23 -4.20 13.69 -9.72
N GLU A 24 -3.54 13.95 -10.85
CA GLU A 24 -4.09 14.69 -11.99
C GLU A 24 -5.39 14.05 -12.51
N TRP A 25 -5.36 12.73 -12.76
CA TRP A 25 -6.54 11.99 -13.17
C TRP A 25 -7.64 12.02 -12.11
N SER A 26 -7.29 11.82 -10.84
CA SER A 26 -8.25 11.73 -9.73
C SER A 26 -9.02 13.03 -9.48
N ASN A 27 -8.48 14.17 -9.91
CA ASN A 27 -9.14 15.47 -9.86
C ASN A 27 -10.06 15.72 -11.07
N SER A 28 -10.07 14.84 -12.07
CA SER A 28 -10.93 14.99 -13.25
C SER A 28 -12.38 14.59 -12.95
N PRO A 29 -13.38 15.21 -13.62
CA PRO A 29 -14.78 14.80 -13.48
C PRO A 29 -15.04 13.32 -13.80
N GLY A 30 -14.25 12.74 -14.72
CA GLY A 30 -14.38 11.36 -15.14
C GLY A 30 -13.93 10.34 -14.09
N ALA A 31 -12.98 10.69 -13.22
CA ALA A 31 -12.46 9.74 -12.22
C ALA A 31 -13.54 9.28 -11.25
N HIS A 32 -14.41 10.19 -10.81
CA HIS A 32 -15.44 9.89 -9.81
C HIS A 32 -16.67 9.15 -10.38
N THR A 33 -16.69 8.85 -11.67
CA THR A 33 -17.75 8.01 -12.26
C THR A 33 -17.64 6.54 -11.83
N ASP A 34 -16.42 6.07 -11.54
CA ASP A 34 -16.17 4.75 -10.96
C ASP A 34 -16.29 4.80 -9.43
N LYS A 35 -17.13 3.96 -8.85
CA LYS A 35 -17.27 3.82 -7.38
C LYS A 35 -15.96 3.38 -6.71
N ASN A 36 -15.08 2.73 -7.45
CA ASN A 36 -13.79 2.23 -6.99
C ASN A 36 -12.61 3.12 -7.37
N TRP A 37 -12.84 4.37 -7.81
CA TRP A 37 -11.80 5.29 -8.30
C TRP A 37 -10.58 5.43 -7.37
N LYS A 38 -10.81 5.33 -6.06
CA LYS A 38 -9.76 5.39 -5.02
C LYS A 38 -8.76 4.24 -5.08
N MET A 39 -9.03 3.20 -5.86
CA MET A 39 -8.19 2.01 -6.05
C MET A 39 -7.70 1.86 -7.48
N SER A 40 -8.09 2.75 -8.40
CA SER A 40 -7.73 2.64 -9.82
C SER A 40 -6.23 2.68 -10.09
N PHE A 41 -5.43 3.16 -9.13
CA PHE A 41 -3.97 3.11 -9.23
C PHE A 41 -3.35 1.72 -9.05
N LEU A 42 -4.11 0.74 -8.56
CA LEU A 42 -3.66 -0.65 -8.47
C LEU A 42 -3.83 -1.33 -9.83
N GLU A 43 -2.99 -0.92 -10.78
CA GLU A 43 -2.97 -1.46 -12.14
C GLU A 43 -2.02 -2.65 -12.25
N ASP A 44 -2.52 -3.75 -12.81
CA ASP A 44 -1.69 -4.86 -13.30
C ASP A 44 -1.46 -4.72 -14.81
N THR A 45 -0.39 -5.35 -15.28
CA THR A 45 0.01 -5.45 -16.69
C THR A 45 -1.09 -5.99 -17.62
N ASN A 46 -2.02 -6.80 -17.09
CA ASN A 46 -3.11 -7.42 -17.84
C ASN A 46 -4.41 -6.62 -17.86
N SER A 47 -4.41 -5.38 -17.33
CA SER A 47 -5.55 -4.43 -17.37
C SER A 47 -6.91 -4.96 -16.89
N ALA A 48 -6.94 -6.10 -16.21
CA ALA A 48 -8.12 -6.61 -15.54
C ALA A 48 -8.36 -5.81 -14.26
N THR A 49 -9.59 -5.33 -14.07
CA THR A 49 -10.03 -4.70 -12.82
C THR A 49 -9.62 -5.58 -11.64
N MET A 50 -8.84 -5.02 -10.71
CA MET A 50 -8.41 -5.74 -9.51
C MET A 50 -9.63 -6.25 -8.76
N PHE A 51 -9.80 -7.57 -8.75
CA PHE A 51 -10.92 -8.22 -8.10
C PHE A 51 -10.94 -7.85 -6.62
N ARG A 52 -12.15 -7.72 -6.07
CA ARG A 52 -12.40 -7.45 -4.65
C ARG A 52 -11.54 -8.33 -3.73
N ASP A 53 -11.33 -9.58 -4.13
CA ASP A 53 -10.53 -10.56 -3.39
C ASP A 53 -9.04 -10.20 -3.35
N THR A 54 -8.48 -9.68 -4.45
CA THR A 54 -7.09 -9.22 -4.48
C THR A 54 -6.89 -8.01 -3.57
N ILE A 55 -7.85 -7.08 -3.54
CA ILE A 55 -7.82 -5.93 -2.60
C ILE A 55 -7.93 -6.44 -1.15
N LYS A 56 -8.79 -7.44 -0.87
CA LYS A 56 -8.90 -8.08 0.45
C LYS A 56 -7.56 -8.71 0.85
N ALA A 57 -6.90 -9.43 -0.07
CA ALA A 57 -5.60 -10.06 0.15
C ALA A 57 -4.49 -9.03 0.41
N ILE A 58 -4.43 -7.95 -0.38
CA ILE A 58 -3.47 -6.84 -0.17
C ILE A 58 -3.64 -6.23 1.22
N ARG A 59 -4.88 -5.91 1.62
CA ARG A 59 -5.14 -5.35 2.96
C ARG A 59 -4.72 -6.30 4.08
N LYS A 60 -4.99 -7.61 3.93
CA LYS A 60 -4.52 -8.63 4.87
C LYS A 60 -3.00 -8.65 4.94
N GLY A 61 -2.32 -8.62 3.78
CA GLY A 61 -0.86 -8.54 3.69
C GLY A 61 -0.29 -7.30 4.38
N MET A 62 -0.91 -6.13 4.19
CA MET A 62 -0.51 -4.89 4.88
C MET A 62 -0.65 -5.04 6.40
N CYS A 63 -1.76 -5.58 6.89
CA CYS A 63 -1.96 -5.83 8.32
C CYS A 63 -0.88 -6.77 8.89
N THR A 64 -0.56 -7.86 8.18
CA THR A 64 0.52 -8.78 8.57
C THR A 64 1.87 -8.08 8.57
N GLY A 65 2.19 -7.30 7.53
CA GLY A 65 3.44 -6.54 7.45
C GLY A 65 3.56 -5.51 8.58
N TRP A 66 2.47 -4.85 8.98
CA TRP A 66 2.49 -3.94 10.12
C TRP A 66 2.65 -4.65 11.46
N MET A 67 2.09 -5.85 11.62
CA MET A 67 2.36 -6.69 12.80
C MET A 67 3.83 -7.10 12.87
N GLU A 68 4.45 -7.42 11.74
CA GLU A 68 5.89 -7.70 11.67
C GLU A 68 6.74 -6.48 12.05
N LEU A 69 6.33 -5.28 11.65
CA LEU A 69 6.98 -4.06 12.11
C LEU A 69 6.85 -3.87 13.63
N VAL A 70 5.72 -4.29 14.22
CA VAL A 70 5.53 -4.23 15.68
C VAL A 70 6.44 -5.22 16.38
N SER A 71 6.49 -6.49 15.93
CA SER A 71 7.34 -7.52 16.54
C SER A 71 8.83 -7.18 16.47
N THR A 72 9.25 -6.50 15.41
CA THR A 72 10.64 -6.05 15.21
C THR A 72 10.95 -4.70 15.85
N GLY A 73 9.97 -4.04 16.50
CA GLY A 73 10.16 -2.72 17.12
C GLY A 73 10.34 -1.56 16.12
N MET A 74 9.99 -1.77 14.85
CA MET A 74 10.15 -0.82 13.75
C MET A 74 8.84 -0.11 13.36
N ALA A 75 7.73 -0.42 14.03
CA ALA A 75 6.43 0.18 13.75
C ALA A 75 6.40 1.67 14.13
N PRO A 76 6.10 2.57 13.17
CA PRO A 76 6.08 4.00 13.44
C PRO A 76 4.74 4.44 14.07
N LYS A 77 4.72 5.53 14.83
CA LYS A 77 3.44 6.08 15.36
C LYS A 77 2.49 6.58 14.27
N SER A 78 3.03 7.01 13.13
CA SER A 78 2.28 7.38 11.92
C SER A 78 3.12 7.01 10.69
N TRP A 79 2.47 6.68 9.58
CA TRP A 79 3.22 6.26 8.38
C TRP A 79 4.16 7.35 7.84
N SER A 80 3.76 8.63 7.98
CA SER A 80 4.61 9.78 7.65
C SER A 80 5.92 9.83 8.44
N LYS A 81 5.98 9.20 9.62
CA LYS A 81 7.16 9.13 10.49
C LYS A 81 7.94 7.82 10.34
N ALA A 82 7.59 6.98 9.37
CA ALA A 82 8.34 5.77 9.07
C ALA A 82 9.76 6.14 8.62
N CYS A 83 10.77 5.57 9.30
CA CYS A 83 12.16 5.73 8.91
C CYS A 83 12.48 4.91 7.63
N ALA A 84 13.65 5.16 7.04
CA ALA A 84 14.06 4.50 5.80
C ALA A 84 14.04 2.96 5.94
N SER A 85 14.59 2.41 7.03
CA SER A 85 14.63 0.96 7.26
C SER A 85 13.24 0.34 7.37
N THR A 86 12.29 1.01 8.05
CA THR A 86 10.89 0.57 8.13
C THR A 86 10.25 0.52 6.74
N ARG A 87 10.47 1.56 5.92
CA ARG A 87 9.95 1.60 4.54
C ARG A 87 10.54 0.48 3.69
N VAL A 88 11.86 0.32 3.69
CA VAL A 88 12.55 -0.73 2.92
C VAL A 88 12.05 -2.12 3.30
N LEU A 89 11.94 -2.41 4.61
CA LEU A 89 11.44 -3.69 5.08
C LEU A 89 9.99 -3.93 4.63
N PHE A 90 9.12 -2.94 4.84
CA PHE A 90 7.70 -3.07 4.47
C PHE A 90 7.49 -3.22 2.96
N HIS A 91 8.15 -2.38 2.16
CA HIS A 91 8.10 -2.47 0.70
C HIS A 91 8.60 -3.83 0.23
N SER A 92 9.72 -4.33 0.77
CA SER A 92 10.26 -5.65 0.40
C SER A 92 9.26 -6.79 0.69
N MET A 93 8.58 -6.77 1.83
CA MET A 93 7.56 -7.77 2.17
C MET A 93 6.36 -7.72 1.22
N MET A 94 5.87 -6.50 0.96
CA MET A 94 4.68 -6.29 0.14
C MET A 94 4.93 -6.57 -1.33
N GLU A 95 6.06 -6.14 -1.88
CA GLU A 95 6.45 -6.39 -3.27
C GLU A 95 6.78 -7.85 -3.56
N LYS A 96 7.28 -8.58 -2.56
CA LYS A 96 7.47 -10.04 -2.66
C LYS A 96 6.14 -10.78 -2.75
N SER A 97 5.14 -10.33 -2.00
CA SER A 97 3.82 -10.97 -1.92
C SER A 97 2.87 -10.51 -3.05
N PHE A 98 3.01 -9.25 -3.48
CA PHE A 98 2.17 -8.61 -4.48
C PHE A 98 3.05 -7.82 -5.47
N PRO A 99 3.52 -8.47 -6.56
CA PRO A 99 4.42 -7.86 -7.54
C PRO A 99 3.88 -6.57 -8.20
N ILE A 100 2.55 -6.34 -8.15
CA ILE A 100 1.91 -5.10 -8.63
C ILE A 100 2.52 -3.83 -8.00
N PHE A 101 3.07 -3.93 -6.79
CA PHE A 101 3.71 -2.81 -6.12
C PHE A 101 5.08 -2.45 -6.69
N LYS A 102 5.65 -3.28 -7.57
CA LYS A 102 6.85 -2.95 -8.36
C LYS A 102 6.52 -2.15 -9.62
N LEU A 103 5.24 -2.09 -10.01
CA LEU A 103 4.76 -1.40 -11.21
C LEU A 103 4.50 0.08 -10.92
N THR A 104 5.53 0.77 -10.45
CA THR A 104 5.43 2.14 -9.95
C THR A 104 6.80 2.81 -9.86
N HIS A 105 6.82 4.14 -9.93
CA HIS A 105 7.99 4.92 -9.56
C HIS A 105 8.06 5.09 -8.03
N ASN A 106 9.24 4.91 -7.44
CA ASN A 106 9.54 5.18 -6.03
C ASN A 106 8.56 4.56 -5.01
N GLY A 107 7.96 3.41 -5.33
CA GLY A 107 7.04 2.72 -4.42
C GLY A 107 5.76 3.50 -4.04
N TRP A 108 5.40 4.57 -4.77
CA TRP A 108 4.39 5.53 -4.30
C TRP A 108 3.03 4.89 -4.00
N LYS A 109 2.65 3.83 -4.72
CA LYS A 109 1.38 3.11 -4.53
C LYS A 109 1.28 2.52 -3.11
N LEU A 110 2.35 1.92 -2.59
CA LEU A 110 2.39 1.37 -1.23
C LEU A 110 2.36 2.47 -0.17
N ASP A 111 3.13 3.53 -0.38
CA ASP A 111 3.16 4.66 0.56
C ASP A 111 1.80 5.36 0.62
N HIS A 112 1.13 5.50 -0.53
CA HIS A 112 -0.22 6.04 -0.62
C HIS A 112 -1.23 5.15 0.12
N LEU A 113 -1.19 3.83 -0.08
CA LEU A 113 -2.05 2.90 0.68
C LEU A 113 -1.80 3.00 2.18
N CYS A 114 -0.54 2.99 2.61
CA CYS A 114 -0.23 3.06 4.03
C CYS A 114 -0.66 4.39 4.65
N ALA A 115 -0.48 5.51 3.96
CA ALA A 115 -0.97 6.80 4.44
C ALA A 115 -2.49 6.80 4.68
N ASN A 116 -3.26 6.09 3.86
CA ASN A 116 -4.72 6.02 3.98
C ASN A 116 -5.20 4.98 5.01
N TYR A 117 -4.58 3.81 5.09
CA TYR A 117 -5.09 2.68 5.89
C TYR A 117 -4.42 2.53 7.25
N TYR A 118 -3.14 2.94 7.38
CA TYR A 118 -2.38 2.78 8.61
C TYR A 118 -3.01 3.48 9.82
N PRO A 119 -3.54 4.73 9.72
CA PRO A 119 -4.14 5.39 10.87
C PRO A 119 -5.33 4.61 11.47
N GLY A 120 -6.17 4.02 10.60
CA GLY A 120 -7.29 3.18 11.04
C GLY A 120 -6.83 1.90 11.73
N TRP A 121 -5.75 1.29 11.22
CA TRP A 121 -5.15 0.11 11.83
C TRP A 121 -4.48 0.42 13.18
N VAL A 122 -3.70 1.51 13.28
CA VAL A 122 -3.08 1.95 14.54
C VAL A 122 -4.14 2.15 15.61
N ARG A 123 -5.20 2.91 15.31
CA ARG A 123 -6.32 3.12 16.25
C ARG A 123 -6.91 1.82 16.79
N ASN A 124 -6.95 0.77 15.98
CA ASN A 124 -7.50 -0.52 16.38
C ASN A 124 -6.47 -1.42 17.09
N ASN A 125 -5.17 -1.11 17.00
CA ASN A 125 -4.08 -1.97 17.46
C ASN A 125 -3.13 -1.27 18.45
N SER A 126 -3.44 -0.07 18.90
CA SER A 126 -2.75 0.61 20.00
C SER A 126 -3.72 1.10 21.06
N ASN A 127 -3.27 1.22 22.31
CA ASN A 127 -4.03 1.88 23.38
C ASN A 127 -3.91 3.42 23.30
N LYS A 128 -4.57 4.15 24.22
CA LYS A 128 -4.52 5.62 24.29
C LYS A 128 -3.11 6.17 24.58
N ALA A 129 -2.24 5.38 25.19
CA ALA A 129 -0.84 5.74 25.43
C ALA A 129 0.06 5.51 24.19
N GLY A 130 -0.47 4.88 23.14
CA GLY A 130 0.27 4.55 21.93
C GLY A 130 1.08 3.25 22.01
N GLU A 131 0.78 2.40 22.98
CA GLU A 131 1.39 1.09 23.12
C GLU A 131 0.63 0.07 22.28
N TRP A 132 1.36 -0.83 21.61
CA TRP A 132 0.79 -1.83 20.71
C TRP A 132 0.06 -2.94 21.49
N LEU A 133 -1.13 -3.32 21.00
CA LEU A 133 -1.94 -4.41 21.54
C LEU A 133 -1.42 -5.76 20.99
N THR A 134 -0.24 -6.19 21.43
CA THR A 134 0.47 -7.39 20.93
C THR A 134 -0.19 -8.71 21.30
N ASN A 135 -1.15 -8.72 22.23
CA ASN A 135 -1.86 -9.93 22.70
C ASN A 135 -3.20 -10.19 22.01
N LYS A 136 -3.48 -9.58 20.86
CA LYS A 136 -4.70 -9.92 20.10
C LYS A 136 -4.51 -11.28 19.43
N ALA A 137 -5.20 -12.29 19.93
CA ALA A 137 -5.41 -13.54 19.22
C ALA A 137 -5.82 -13.22 17.78
N MET A 138 -5.12 -13.81 16.81
CA MET A 138 -5.45 -13.72 15.39
C MET A 138 -6.92 -14.14 15.26
N LYS A 139 -7.84 -13.19 15.09
CA LYS A 139 -9.20 -13.52 14.70
C LYS A 139 -9.12 -13.96 13.24
N THR A 140 -9.16 -15.26 13.04
CA THR A 140 -9.52 -15.86 11.76
C THR A 140 -10.96 -15.45 11.51
N GLU A 141 -11.17 -14.44 10.66
CA GLU A 141 -12.49 -14.16 10.11
C GLU A 141 -12.57 -14.90 8.77
N ASP A 142 -13.45 -15.90 8.73
CA ASP A 142 -13.88 -16.67 7.56
C ASP A 142 -14.50 -15.76 6.47
#